data_AF-A0AAN2TQ62-F1
#
_entry.id   AF-A0AAN2TQ62-F1
#
_cell.length_a   1.000
_cell.length_b   1.000
_cell.length_c   1.000
_cell.angle_alpha   90.00
_cell.angle_beta   90.00
_cell.angle_gamma   90.00
#
_symmetry.space_group_name_H-M   'P 1'
#
loop_
_entity.id
_entity.type
_entity.pdbx_description
1 polymer ?
#
loop_
_entity_poly.entity_id
_entity_poly.type
_entity_poly.pdbx_seq_one_letter_code
_entity_poly.pdbx_strand_id
1 'polypeptide(L)'
;MERKKIFYWIIPILLIVFLGNAVYAAEQQETKEKQSSALKGQFYLEDVVKIYIPSTYNVDQPIDNTPYVNKSLEEFSKMFGGATAIDGTGSWLSDDNQLIKEKVTIVYSYAEDLDKKKINKVVTYAKSLKEEMKQSSVSLEVNGKMYFIE
;
A
#
# COMPACT_ATOMS: atom_id res chain seq x y z
N MET A 1 53.55 -2.62 48.14
CA MET A 1 53.19 -1.50 47.23
C MET A 1 52.43 -2.06 46.02
N GLU A 2 51.23 -2.65 46.18
CA GLU A 2 50.48 -3.20 45.01
C GLU A 2 48.95 -3.13 45.10
N ARG A 3 48.35 -2.76 46.25
CA ARG A 3 46.88 -2.70 46.39
C ARG A 3 46.19 -1.56 45.62
N LYS A 4 46.90 -0.48 45.29
CA LYS A 4 46.31 0.69 44.62
C LYS A 4 46.13 0.52 43.10
N LYS A 5 46.93 -0.32 42.44
CA LYS A 5 46.86 -0.53 40.99
C LYS A 5 45.65 -1.37 40.57
N ILE A 6 45.28 -2.36 41.39
CA ILE A 6 44.10 -3.21 41.16
C ILE A 6 42.80 -2.39 41.28
N PHE A 7 42.76 -1.43 42.22
CA PHE A 7 41.60 -0.56 42.43
C PHE A 7 41.34 0.37 41.24
N TYR A 8 42.40 0.85 40.57
CA TYR A 8 42.30 1.72 39.38
C TYR A 8 41.79 1.00 38.13
N TRP A 9 41.89 -0.33 38.04
CA TRP A 9 41.35 -1.12 36.93
C TRP A 9 39.92 -1.62 37.19
N ILE A 10 39.56 -1.89 38.45
CA ILE A 10 38.23 -2.41 38.80
C ILE A 10 37.14 -1.32 38.68
N ILE A 11 37.44 -0.07 39.07
CA ILE A 11 36.49 1.05 39.00
C ILE A 11 35.99 1.31 37.56
N PRO A 12 36.85 1.44 36.53
CA PRO A 12 36.37 1.69 35.16
C PRO A 12 35.59 0.51 34.59
N ILE A 13 35.93 -0.75 34.94
CA ILE A 13 35.20 -1.93 34.49
C ILE A 13 33.79 -1.96 35.09
N LEU A 14 33.63 -1.68 36.38
CA LEU A 14 32.32 -1.59 37.04
C LEU A 14 31.46 -0.47 36.44
N LEU A 15 32.06 0.67 36.13
CA LEU A 15 31.39 1.78 35.44
C LEU A 15 30.89 1.40 34.05
N ILE A 16 31.70 0.68 33.26
CA ILE A 16 31.30 0.20 31.92
C ILE A 16 30.16 -0.81 32.01
N VAL A 17 30.19 -1.73 32.97
CA VAL A 17 29.11 -2.73 33.16
C VAL A 17 27.81 -2.04 33.62
N PHE A 18 27.90 -1.07 34.53
CA PHE A 18 26.73 -0.29 34.95
C PHE A 18 26.14 0.56 33.82
N LEU A 19 26.99 1.26 33.03
CA LEU A 19 26.52 1.99 31.85
C LEU A 19 25.89 1.05 30.82
N GLY A 20 26.52 -0.10 30.55
CA GLY A 20 25.99 -1.09 29.62
C GLY A 20 24.60 -1.58 30.02
N ASN A 21 24.40 -1.91 31.30
CA ASN A 21 23.09 -2.33 31.81
C ASN A 21 22.04 -1.20 31.76
N ALA A 22 22.43 0.05 32.04
CA ALA A 22 21.53 1.19 31.97
C ALA A 22 21.11 1.51 30.52
N VAL A 23 22.05 1.45 29.57
CA VAL A 23 21.78 1.62 28.14
C VAL A 23 20.86 0.51 27.62
N TYR A 24 21.13 -0.74 27.98
CA TYR A 24 20.31 -1.88 27.59
C TYR A 24 18.88 -1.82 28.17
N ALA A 25 18.74 -1.37 29.43
CA ALA A 25 17.44 -1.16 30.06
C ALA A 25 16.66 0.01 29.43
N ALA A 26 17.35 1.11 29.09
CA ALA A 26 16.74 2.24 28.39
C ALA A 26 16.26 1.85 26.99
N GLU A 27 17.05 1.08 26.23
CA GLU A 27 16.67 0.58 24.91
C GLU A 27 15.47 -0.38 24.98
N GLN A 28 15.38 -1.22 26.04
CA GLN A 28 14.21 -2.05 26.31
C GLN A 28 12.96 -1.26 26.77
N GLN A 29 13.13 -0.15 27.48
CA GLN A 29 12.02 0.73 27.85
C GLN A 29 11.51 1.53 26.65
N GLU A 30 12.41 2.06 25.82
CA GLU A 30 12.09 2.83 24.62
C GLU A 30 11.39 1.95 23.55
N THR A 31 11.77 0.67 23.45
CA THR A 31 11.06 -0.31 22.60
C THR A 31 9.70 -0.74 23.18
N LYS A 32 9.52 -0.79 24.51
CA LYS A 32 8.22 -1.09 25.14
C LYS A 32 7.22 0.08 25.03
N GLU A 33 7.67 1.33 25.17
CA GLU A 33 6.79 2.50 25.07
C GLU A 33 6.35 2.80 23.63
N LYS A 34 7.19 2.51 22.63
CA LYS A 34 6.80 2.60 21.20
C LYS A 34 5.72 1.60 20.76
N GLN A 35 5.27 0.70 21.65
CA GLN A 35 4.45 -0.46 21.30
C GLN A 35 3.01 -0.49 21.85
N SER A 36 2.49 0.64 22.34
CA SER A 36 1.08 0.75 22.75
C SER A 36 0.29 1.68 21.83
N SER A 37 0.21 1.34 20.54
CA SER A 37 -0.75 1.98 19.64
C SER A 37 -2.17 1.62 20.06
N ALA A 38 -3.13 2.55 19.95
CA ALA A 38 -4.56 2.27 20.08
C ALA A 38 -5.06 1.21 19.07
N LEU A 39 -4.29 0.94 18.01
CA LEU A 39 -4.56 -0.10 17.03
C LEU A 39 -4.13 -1.50 17.48
N LYS A 40 -3.39 -1.64 18.60
CA LYS A 40 -2.97 -2.95 19.08
C LYS A 40 -4.18 -3.81 19.43
N GLY A 41 -4.28 -4.99 18.80
CA GLY A 41 -5.40 -5.91 18.99
C GLY A 41 -6.65 -5.58 18.18
N GLN A 42 -6.63 -4.53 17.35
CA GLN A 42 -7.72 -4.26 16.40
C GLN A 42 -7.59 -5.17 15.18
N PHE A 43 -8.75 -5.56 14.63
CA PHE A 43 -8.80 -6.25 13.36
C PHE A 43 -8.41 -5.29 12.22
N TYR A 44 -7.67 -5.80 11.25
CA TYR A 44 -7.25 -5.05 10.08
C TYR A 44 -7.16 -5.97 8.88
N LEU A 45 -7.19 -5.37 7.69
CA LEU A 45 -7.10 -6.06 6.41
C LEU A 45 -5.73 -5.76 5.82
N GLU A 46 -4.99 -6.82 5.48
CA GLU A 46 -3.61 -6.72 5.00
C GLU A 46 -3.54 -6.35 3.51
N ASP A 47 -4.48 -6.88 2.73
CA ASP A 47 -4.44 -6.76 1.28
C ASP A 47 -5.29 -5.57 0.81
N VAL A 48 -4.81 -4.91 -0.24
CA VAL A 48 -5.54 -3.85 -0.96
C VAL A 48 -5.40 -4.04 -2.46
N VAL A 49 -6.54 -3.93 -3.15
CA VAL A 49 -6.62 -3.94 -4.61
C VAL A 49 -7.22 -2.63 -5.06
N LYS A 50 -6.62 -1.99 -6.06
CA LYS A 50 -7.14 -0.78 -6.70
C LYS A 50 -7.18 -0.96 -8.21
N ILE A 51 -8.27 -0.52 -8.84
CA ILE A 51 -8.39 -0.43 -10.30
C ILE A 51 -8.66 1.02 -10.68
N TYR A 52 -7.97 1.49 -11.70
CA TYR A 52 -8.06 2.87 -12.17
C TYR A 52 -9.00 2.91 -13.37
N ILE A 53 -10.17 3.50 -13.18
CA ILE A 53 -11.21 3.59 -14.19
C ILE A 53 -10.97 4.88 -15.00
N PRO A 54 -10.61 4.78 -16.29
CA PRO A 54 -10.37 5.95 -17.11
C PRO A 54 -11.65 6.77 -17.29
N SER A 55 -11.51 8.05 -17.57
CA SER A 55 -12.62 8.92 -18.01
C SER A 55 -12.59 9.17 -19.51
N THR A 56 -11.81 8.38 -20.26
CA THR A 56 -11.83 8.32 -21.71
C THR A 56 -12.34 6.97 -22.24
N TYR A 57 -12.81 7.00 -23.48
CA TYR A 57 -13.15 5.87 -24.32
C TYR A 57 -12.27 5.93 -25.56
N ASN A 58 -11.88 4.77 -26.09
CA ASN A 58 -11.01 4.72 -27.28
C ASN A 58 -9.75 5.59 -27.07
N VAL A 59 -9.09 5.41 -25.92
CA VAL A 59 -7.87 6.11 -25.46
C VAL A 59 -8.06 7.57 -25.04
N ASP A 60 -8.68 8.41 -25.86
CA ASP A 60 -8.65 9.87 -25.65
C ASP A 60 -10.01 10.57 -25.68
N GLN A 61 -11.10 9.87 -26.00
CA GLN A 61 -12.43 10.49 -26.13
C GLN A 61 -13.08 10.60 -24.75
N PRO A 62 -13.31 11.80 -24.20
CA PRO A 62 -13.89 11.93 -22.87
C PRO A 62 -15.29 11.30 -22.79
N ILE A 63 -15.56 10.58 -21.72
CA ILE A 63 -16.86 9.98 -21.43
C ILE A 63 -17.26 10.20 -19.97
N ASP A 64 -18.56 10.11 -19.70
CA ASP A 64 -19.03 9.85 -18.34
C ASP A 64 -18.70 8.39 -17.98
N ASN A 65 -17.72 8.20 -17.10
CA ASN A 65 -17.29 6.88 -16.66
C ASN A 65 -18.10 6.33 -15.46
N THR A 66 -19.10 7.08 -14.97
CA THR A 66 -19.97 6.67 -13.84
C THR A 66 -20.52 5.25 -13.97
N PRO A 67 -20.98 4.77 -15.15
CA PRO A 67 -21.45 3.39 -15.29
C PRO A 67 -20.36 2.35 -14.99
N TYR A 68 -19.13 2.62 -15.42
CA TYR A 68 -17.98 1.74 -15.21
C TYR A 68 -17.49 1.78 -13.75
N VAL A 69 -17.51 2.96 -13.13
CA VAL A 69 -17.21 3.13 -11.71
C VAL A 69 -18.21 2.34 -10.85
N ASN A 70 -19.51 2.46 -11.13
CA ASN A 70 -20.54 1.72 -10.39
C ASN A 70 -20.39 0.21 -10.57
N LYS A 71 -20.11 -0.25 -11.80
CA LYS A 71 -19.82 -1.66 -12.08
C LYS A 71 -18.58 -2.14 -11.30
N SER A 72 -17.52 -1.35 -11.23
CA SER A 72 -16.31 -1.69 -10.47
C SER A 72 -16.55 -1.74 -8.97
N LEU A 73 -17.31 -0.78 -8.43
CA LEU A 73 -17.72 -0.77 -7.02
C LEU A 73 -18.53 -2.03 -6.69
N GLU A 74 -19.47 -2.41 -7.56
CA GLU A 74 -20.27 -3.61 -7.40
C GLU A 74 -19.42 -4.88 -7.43
N GLU A 75 -18.55 -5.04 -8.44
CA GLU A 75 -17.69 -6.21 -8.58
C GLU A 75 -16.70 -6.35 -7.42
N PHE A 76 -16.04 -5.26 -7.00
CA PHE A 76 -15.13 -5.30 -5.85
C PHE A 76 -15.89 -5.58 -4.55
N SER A 77 -17.09 -5.01 -4.38
CA SER A 77 -17.92 -5.31 -3.22
C SER A 77 -18.36 -6.77 -3.16
N LYS A 78 -18.70 -7.38 -4.30
CA LYS A 78 -18.98 -8.83 -4.40
C LYS A 78 -17.76 -9.69 -4.06
N MET A 79 -16.56 -9.26 -4.45
CA MET A 79 -15.32 -10.01 -4.22
C MET A 79 -14.78 -9.88 -2.80
N PHE A 80 -14.91 -8.71 -2.18
CA PHE A 80 -14.16 -8.33 -0.99
C PHE A 80 -15.02 -7.78 0.17
N GLY A 81 -16.34 -7.66 -0.01
CA GLY A 81 -17.28 -7.23 1.04
C GLY A 81 -17.53 -5.71 1.08
N GLY A 82 -16.82 -4.92 0.28
CA GLY A 82 -17.06 -3.50 0.09
C GLY A 82 -16.07 -2.89 -0.90
N ALA A 83 -16.32 -1.66 -1.34
CA ALA A 83 -15.42 -0.90 -2.18
C ALA A 83 -15.60 0.61 -1.97
N THR A 84 -14.58 1.40 -2.28
CA THR A 84 -14.63 2.86 -2.25
C THR A 84 -14.10 3.41 -3.58
N ALA A 85 -14.71 4.48 -4.06
CA ALA A 85 -14.27 5.22 -5.23
C ALA A 85 -13.74 6.59 -4.81
N ILE A 86 -12.60 6.99 -5.38
CA ILE A 86 -12.03 8.33 -5.21
C ILE A 86 -11.66 8.91 -6.56
N ASP A 87 -11.90 10.21 -6.75
CA ASP A 87 -11.48 10.90 -7.96
C ASP A 87 -9.96 11.14 -7.94
N GLY A 88 -9.34 11.06 -9.12
CA GLY A 88 -7.92 11.25 -9.33
C GLY A 88 -7.60 11.91 -10.66
N THR A 89 -6.32 12.28 -10.82
CA THR A 89 -5.76 12.73 -12.10
C THR A 89 -4.57 11.86 -12.42
N GLY A 90 -4.68 11.06 -13.48
CA GLY A 90 -3.57 10.32 -14.07
C GLY A 90 -2.76 11.24 -14.98
N SER A 91 -1.47 10.93 -15.16
CA SER A 91 -0.65 11.62 -16.14
C SER A 91 0.55 10.81 -16.58
N TRP A 92 0.94 10.96 -17.84
CA TRP A 92 2.14 10.37 -18.43
C TRP A 92 2.75 11.33 -19.45
N LEU A 93 3.99 11.07 -19.86
CA LEU A 93 4.60 11.77 -20.99
C LEU A 93 4.29 11.02 -22.28
N SER A 94 3.83 11.72 -23.31
CA SER A 94 3.75 11.20 -24.67
C SER A 94 5.13 11.01 -25.28
N ASP A 95 5.19 10.35 -26.45
CA ASP A 95 6.43 10.18 -27.22
C ASP A 95 7.08 11.53 -27.59
N ASP A 96 6.27 12.59 -27.71
CA ASP A 96 6.72 13.96 -27.97
C ASP A 96 7.08 14.75 -26.68
N ASN A 97 7.25 14.07 -25.54
CA ASN A 97 7.50 14.66 -24.22
C ASN A 97 6.42 15.65 -23.73
N GLN A 98 5.18 15.49 -24.18
CA GLN A 98 4.07 16.30 -23.68
C GLN A 98 3.41 15.62 -22.47
N LEU A 99 3.15 16.39 -21.41
CA LEU A 99 2.42 15.89 -20.25
C LEU A 99 0.94 15.73 -20.60
N ILE A 100 0.52 14.48 -20.78
CA ILE A 100 -0.88 14.12 -20.93
C ILE A 100 -1.47 13.94 -19.53
N LYS A 101 -2.66 14.50 -19.31
CA LYS A 101 -3.41 14.37 -18.06
C LYS A 101 -4.79 13.81 -18.36
N GLU A 102 -5.26 12.91 -17.50
CA GLU A 102 -6.56 12.29 -17.61
C GLU A 102 -7.27 12.33 -16.26
N LYS A 103 -8.58 12.56 -16.25
CA LYS A 103 -9.40 12.25 -15.08
C LYS A 103 -9.52 10.74 -14.96
N VAL A 104 -9.38 10.23 -13.75
CA VAL A 104 -9.57 8.82 -13.44
C VAL A 104 -10.38 8.70 -12.16
N THR A 105 -11.11 7.61 -12.02
CA THR A 105 -11.72 7.25 -10.74
C THR A 105 -11.06 5.97 -10.24
N ILE A 106 -10.46 6.03 -9.06
CA ILE A 106 -9.77 4.89 -8.45
C ILE A 106 -10.78 4.15 -7.59
N VAL A 107 -11.12 2.93 -7.98
CA VAL A 107 -11.95 2.03 -7.18
C VAL A 107 -11.04 1.09 -6.43
N TYR A 108 -11.15 1.05 -5.11
CA TYR A 108 -10.34 0.17 -4.29
C TYR A 108 -11.14 -0.59 -3.24
N SER A 109 -10.58 -1.70 -2.80
CA SER A 109 -11.10 -2.49 -1.70
C SER A 109 -9.95 -3.06 -0.88
N TYR A 110 -10.16 -3.10 0.44
CA TYR A 110 -9.33 -3.88 1.35
C TYR A 110 -9.90 -5.30 1.44
N ALA A 111 -9.03 -6.30 1.46
CA ALA A 111 -9.41 -7.70 1.45
C ALA A 111 -8.79 -8.46 2.63
N GLU A 112 -9.53 -9.42 3.19
CA GLU A 112 -9.07 -10.25 4.31
C GLU A 112 -8.08 -11.33 3.86
N ASP A 113 -8.26 -11.83 2.64
CA ASP A 113 -7.36 -12.78 1.99
C ASP A 113 -7.42 -12.53 0.49
N LEU A 114 -6.28 -12.25 -0.13
CA LEU A 114 -6.15 -12.07 -1.58
C LEU A 114 -5.40 -13.25 -2.22
N ASP A 115 -6.06 -14.40 -2.27
CA ASP A 115 -5.51 -15.59 -2.93
C ASP A 115 -5.36 -15.44 -4.47
N LYS A 116 -4.64 -16.38 -5.07
CA LYS A 116 -4.42 -16.42 -6.52
C LYS A 116 -5.73 -16.46 -7.32
N LYS A 117 -6.80 -17.07 -6.79
CA LYS A 117 -8.08 -17.16 -7.51
C LYS A 117 -8.78 -15.80 -7.55
N LYS A 118 -8.77 -15.05 -6.44
CA LYS A 118 -9.30 -13.68 -6.37
C LYS A 118 -8.50 -12.74 -7.26
N ILE A 119 -7.17 -12.82 -7.23
CA ILE A 119 -6.31 -12.08 -8.18
C ILE A 119 -6.69 -12.39 -9.64
N ASN A 120 -6.84 -13.66 -9.99
CA ASN A 120 -7.25 -14.03 -11.35
C ASN A 120 -8.61 -13.44 -11.72
N LYS A 121 -9.58 -13.39 -10.80
CA LYS A 121 -10.88 -12.74 -11.03
C LYS A 121 -10.74 -11.24 -11.26
N VAL A 122 -9.94 -10.56 -10.46
CA VAL A 122 -9.65 -9.12 -10.64
C VAL A 122 -9.00 -8.86 -12.01
N VAL A 123 -8.02 -9.67 -12.39
CA VAL A 123 -7.36 -9.54 -13.71
C VAL A 123 -8.34 -9.80 -14.85
N THR A 124 -9.19 -10.83 -14.75
CA THR A 124 -10.24 -11.10 -15.74
C THR A 124 -11.21 -9.91 -15.85
N TYR A 125 -11.61 -9.33 -14.72
CA TYR A 125 -12.45 -8.14 -14.70
C TYR A 125 -11.77 -6.94 -15.38
N ALA A 126 -10.51 -6.67 -15.04
CA ALA A 126 -9.73 -5.58 -15.64
C ALA A 126 -9.60 -5.75 -17.17
N LYS A 127 -9.40 -6.99 -17.65
CA LYS A 127 -9.43 -7.29 -19.09
C LYS A 127 -10.78 -7.00 -19.74
N SER A 128 -11.88 -7.40 -19.10
CA SER A 128 -13.24 -7.08 -19.60
C SER A 128 -13.45 -5.57 -19.68
N LEU A 129 -13.05 -4.83 -18.64
CA LEU A 129 -13.15 -3.38 -18.61
C LEU A 129 -12.33 -2.73 -19.74
N LYS A 130 -11.10 -3.21 -19.96
CA LYS A 130 -10.22 -2.74 -21.04
C LYS A 130 -10.91 -2.86 -22.40
N GLU A 131 -11.48 -4.03 -22.70
CA GLU A 131 -12.19 -4.29 -23.96
C GLU A 131 -13.47 -3.43 -24.09
N GLU A 132 -14.26 -3.33 -23.02
CA GLU A 132 -15.50 -2.55 -23.00
C GLU A 132 -15.26 -1.04 -23.22
N MET A 133 -14.17 -0.51 -22.67
CA MET A 133 -13.79 0.91 -22.78
C MET A 133 -12.83 1.19 -23.96
N LYS A 134 -12.44 0.16 -24.71
CA LYS A 134 -11.48 0.21 -25.82
C LYS A 134 -10.17 0.90 -25.44
N GLN A 135 -9.63 0.51 -24.29
CA GLN A 135 -8.37 1.03 -23.78
C GLN A 135 -7.20 0.16 -24.25
N SER A 136 -6.01 0.76 -24.39
CA SER A 136 -4.78 -0.01 -24.63
C SER A 136 -4.35 -0.77 -23.38
N SER A 137 -4.64 -0.24 -22.20
CA SER A 137 -4.38 -0.87 -20.92
C SER A 137 -5.31 -0.36 -19.81
N VAL A 138 -5.52 -1.16 -18.77
CA VAL A 138 -6.13 -0.74 -17.50
C VAL A 138 -5.10 -0.90 -16.38
N SER A 139 -4.93 0.16 -15.57
CA SER A 139 -4.02 0.12 -14.43
C SER A 139 -4.66 -0.60 -13.24
N LEU A 140 -3.94 -1.55 -12.67
CA LEU A 140 -4.31 -2.35 -11.52
C LEU A 140 -3.20 -2.29 -10.47
N GLU A 141 -3.52 -1.94 -9.23
CA GLU A 141 -2.58 -1.92 -8.12
C GLU A 141 -2.95 -3.00 -7.11
N VAL A 142 -1.97 -3.82 -6.71
CA VAL A 142 -2.12 -4.81 -5.64
C VAL A 142 -1.01 -4.61 -4.63
N ASN A 143 -1.37 -4.31 -3.38
CA ASN A 143 -0.43 -4.09 -2.28
C ASN A 143 0.71 -3.12 -2.63
N GLY A 144 0.36 -2.00 -3.28
CA GLY A 144 1.30 -0.96 -3.69
C GLY A 144 2.12 -1.27 -4.94
N LYS A 145 1.88 -2.41 -5.62
CA LYS A 145 2.51 -2.73 -6.90
C LYS A 145 1.56 -2.45 -8.05
N MET A 146 1.99 -1.61 -8.98
CA MET A 146 1.24 -1.28 -10.19
C MET A 146 1.47 -2.32 -11.29
N TYR A 147 0.39 -2.70 -11.97
CA TYR A 147 0.35 -3.60 -13.12
C TYR A 147 -0.47 -2.95 -14.23
N PHE A 148 0.01 -3.07 -15.47
CA PHE A 148 -0.71 -2.65 -16.67
C PHE A 148 -1.34 -3.88 -17.32
N ILE A 149 -2.67 -3.90 -17.39
CA ILE A 149 -3.43 -5.01 -17.98
C ILE A 149 -3.66 -4.70 -19.45
N GLU A 150 -2.84 -5.29 -20.31
CA GLU A 150 -2.89 -5.19 -21.78
C GLU A 150 -3.86 -6.18 -22.45
#